data_AF-A0A957LSM4-F1
#
_entry.id   AF-A0A957LSM4-F1
#
_cell.length_a   1.000
_cell.length_b   1.000
_cell.length_c   1.000
_cell.angle_alpha   90.00
_cell.angle_beta   90.00
_cell.angle_gamma   90.00
#
_symmetry.space_group_name_H-M   'P 1'
#
loop_
_entity.id
_entity.type
_entity.pdbx_description
1 polymer ?
#
loop_
_entity_poly.entity_id
_entity_poly.type
_entity_poly.pdbx_seq_one_letter_code
_entity_poly.pdbx_strand_id
1 'polypeptide(L)'
;PAVELKADGLLWVRGDFAVDELNDLLGAAFPTDEADTVGGLVTAEMGRLPKPGDSCIIDETPFRVEVMDFNRVGRVSLALGDEQRARWQEAGS
;
A
#
# COMPACT_ATOMS: atom_id res chain seq x y z
N PRO A 1 -7.21 -5.88 10.58
CA PRO A 1 -7.74 -4.58 10.08
C PRO A 1 -7.36 -4.42 8.59
N ALA A 2 -8.10 -3.63 7.83
CA ALA A 2 -7.78 -3.35 6.43
C ALA A 2 -6.51 -2.50 6.29
N VAL A 3 -6.41 -1.47 7.11
CA VAL A 3 -5.27 -0.57 7.21
C VAL A 3 -4.81 -0.50 8.67
N GLU A 4 -3.51 -0.50 8.92
CA GLU A 4 -2.91 -0.47 10.26
C GLU A 4 -1.58 0.27 10.25
N LEU A 5 -1.46 1.37 10.98
CA LEU A 5 -0.17 2.03 11.20
C LEU A 5 0.61 1.26 12.27
N LYS A 6 1.83 0.83 11.92
CA LYS A 6 2.74 0.13 12.83
C LYS A 6 3.63 1.11 13.59
N ALA A 7 4.21 0.63 14.69
CA ALA A 7 5.07 1.42 15.56
C ALA A 7 6.37 1.89 14.88
N ASP A 8 6.80 1.21 13.82
CA ASP A 8 7.92 1.60 12.95
C ASP A 8 7.56 2.72 11.96
N GLY A 9 6.30 3.17 11.94
CA GLY A 9 5.81 4.22 11.05
C GLY A 9 5.37 3.72 9.68
N LEU A 10 5.37 2.39 9.44
CA LEU A 10 4.89 1.83 8.20
C LEU A 10 3.38 1.62 8.24
N LEU A 11 2.70 1.97 7.15
CA LEU A 11 1.28 1.70 6.98
C LEU A 11 1.09 0.33 6.35
N TRP A 12 0.49 -0.59 7.07
CA TRP A 12 0.20 -1.94 6.60
C TRP A 12 -1.21 -2.03 6.04
N VAL A 13 -1.33 -2.41 4.77
CA VAL A 13 -2.59 -2.43 4.03
C VAL A 13 -2.84 -3.84 3.50
N ARG A 14 -4.07 -4.33 3.64
CA ARG A 14 -4.49 -5.61 3.05
C ARG A 14 -4.48 -5.52 1.53
N GLY A 15 -4.09 -6.60 0.87
CA GLY A 15 -4.02 -6.64 -0.59
C GLY A 15 -5.37 -6.56 -1.29
N ASP A 16 -6.48 -6.86 -0.60
CA ASP A 16 -7.84 -6.71 -1.12
C ASP A 16 -8.48 -5.35 -0.78
N PHE A 17 -7.73 -4.43 -0.18
CA PHE A 17 -8.19 -3.05 0.03
C PHE A 17 -8.27 -2.32 -1.31
N ALA A 18 -9.30 -1.49 -1.50
CA ALA A 18 -9.51 -0.75 -2.73
C ALA A 18 -8.46 0.35 -2.91
N VAL A 19 -7.98 0.55 -4.15
CA VAL A 19 -6.99 1.60 -4.43
C VAL A 19 -7.61 3.00 -4.23
N ASP A 20 -8.86 3.20 -4.66
CA ASP A 20 -9.57 4.47 -4.44
C ASP A 20 -9.67 4.84 -2.95
N GLU A 21 -10.03 3.87 -2.09
CA GLU A 21 -10.09 4.10 -0.64
C GLU A 21 -8.71 4.41 -0.05
N LEU A 22 -7.63 3.80 -0.58
CA LEU A 22 -6.27 4.11 -0.16
C LEU A 22 -5.85 5.52 -0.59
N ASN A 23 -6.21 5.94 -1.80
CA ASN A 23 -5.97 7.28 -2.31
C ASN A 23 -6.67 8.33 -1.44
N ASP A 24 -7.95 8.16 -1.14
CA ASP A 24 -8.71 9.05 -0.25
C ASP A 24 -8.06 9.14 1.14
N LEU A 25 -7.64 8.00 1.68
CA LEU A 25 -7.03 7.91 3.01
C LEU A 25 -5.67 8.62 3.09
N LEU A 26 -4.85 8.51 2.04
CA LEU A 26 -3.50 9.07 2.02
C LEU A 26 -3.42 10.46 1.38
N GLY A 27 -4.46 10.90 0.68
CA GLY A 27 -4.36 11.98 -0.30
C GLY A 27 -3.35 11.66 -1.41
N ALA A 28 -3.27 10.39 -1.80
CA ALA A 28 -2.40 9.92 -2.88
C ALA A 28 -3.20 9.83 -4.20
N ALA A 29 -2.49 9.56 -5.29
CA ALA A 29 -3.09 9.42 -6.62
C ALA A 29 -2.57 8.16 -7.33
N PHE A 30 -2.51 7.03 -6.62
CA PHE A 30 -2.14 5.75 -7.21
C PHE A 30 -3.08 5.38 -8.36
N PRO A 31 -2.57 4.75 -9.43
CA PRO A 31 -3.35 4.45 -10.62
C PRO A 31 -4.44 3.41 -10.32
N THR A 32 -5.64 3.64 -10.84
CA THR A 32 -6.82 2.79 -10.64
C THR A 32 -7.32 2.14 -11.92
N ASP A 33 -6.79 2.55 -13.09
CA ASP A 33 -7.13 1.95 -14.38
C ASP A 33 -6.53 0.55 -14.58
N GLU A 34 -5.44 0.24 -13.88
CA GLU A 34 -4.73 -1.04 -13.98
C GLU A 34 -5.25 -2.10 -12.99
N ALA A 35 -5.77 -1.67 -11.84
CA ALA A 35 -6.26 -2.57 -10.80
C ALA A 35 -7.21 -1.89 -9.80
N ASP A 36 -8.24 -2.63 -9.36
CA ASP A 36 -9.19 -2.16 -8.34
C ASP A 36 -8.64 -2.25 -6.90
N THR A 37 -7.66 -3.12 -6.67
CA THR A 37 -7.14 -3.44 -5.32
C THR A 37 -5.64 -3.20 -5.20
N VAL A 38 -5.17 -2.90 -3.99
CA VAL A 38 -3.76 -2.66 -3.69
C VAL A 38 -2.87 -3.84 -4.10
N GLY A 39 -3.34 -5.07 -3.88
CA GLY A 39 -2.61 -6.27 -4.27
C GLY A 39 -2.56 -6.47 -5.79
N GLY A 40 -3.64 -6.12 -6.49
CA GLY A 40 -3.67 -6.07 -7.95
C GLY A 40 -2.68 -5.04 -8.50
N LEU A 41 -2.72 -3.83 -7.96
CA LEU A 41 -1.84 -2.72 -8.33
C LEU A 41 -0.35 -3.10 -8.17
N VAL A 42 0.04 -3.64 -7.02
CA VAL A 42 1.42 -4.08 -6.77
C VAL A 42 1.84 -5.23 -7.69
N THR A 43 0.92 -6.13 -8.02
CA THR A 43 1.20 -7.24 -8.95
C THR A 43 1.36 -6.72 -10.39
N ALA A 44 0.53 -5.75 -10.80
CA ALA A 44 0.58 -5.11 -12.10
C ALA A 44 1.91 -4.37 -12.30
N GLU A 45 2.30 -3.53 -11.33
CA GLU A 45 3.57 -2.79 -11.34
C GLU A 45 4.78 -3.72 -11.50
N MET A 46 4.77 -4.87 -10.80
CA MET A 46 5.87 -5.82 -10.88
C MET A 46 5.89 -6.66 -12.18
N GLY A 47 4.78 -6.74 -12.91
CA GLY A 47 4.63 -7.56 -14.11
C GLY A 47 4.78 -9.08 -13.88
N ARG A 48 4.74 -9.53 -12.62
CA ARG A 48 4.87 -10.93 -12.21
C ARG A 48 4.24 -11.15 -10.85
N LEU A 49 3.99 -12.40 -10.48
CA LEU A 49 3.61 -12.73 -9.10
C LEU A 49 4.75 -12.35 -8.13
N PRO A 50 4.48 -11.52 -7.11
CA PRO A 50 5.50 -11.11 -6.15
C PRO A 50 5.80 -12.20 -5.11
N LYS A 51 6.84 -11.94 -4.32
CA LYS A 51 7.21 -12.73 -3.14
C LYS A 51 7.30 -11.84 -1.90
N PRO A 52 7.14 -12.38 -0.68
CA PRO A 52 7.40 -11.62 0.53
C PRO A 52 8.81 -11.02 0.52
N GLY A 53 8.90 -9.73 0.81
CA GLY A 53 10.12 -8.94 0.75
C GLY A 53 10.40 -8.24 -0.57
N ASP A 54 9.68 -8.58 -1.66
CA ASP A 54 9.75 -7.81 -2.90
C ASP A 54 9.23 -6.38 -2.67
N SER A 55 9.81 -5.42 -3.38
CA SER A 55 9.42 -4.02 -3.32
C SER A 55 9.33 -3.40 -4.71
N CYS A 56 8.38 -2.49 -4.89
CA CYS A 56 8.25 -1.64 -6.08
C CYS A 56 7.97 -0.20 -5.64
N ILE A 57 8.09 0.74 -6.58
CA ILE A 57 7.75 2.15 -6.37
C ILE A 57 6.56 2.45 -7.26
N ILE A 58 5.50 3.01 -6.68
CA ILE A 58 4.28 3.42 -7.40
C ILE A 58 4.01 4.85 -6.97
N ASP A 59 3.97 5.78 -7.92
CA ASP A 59 3.77 7.22 -7.66
C ASP A 59 4.69 7.73 -6.52
N GLU A 60 6.00 7.52 -6.70
CA GLU A 60 7.07 7.88 -5.74
C GLU A 60 6.99 7.19 -4.36
N THR A 61 5.99 6.34 -4.12
CA THR A 61 5.76 5.66 -2.85
C THR A 61 6.33 4.24 -2.90
N PRO A 62 7.20 3.85 -1.96
CA PRO A 62 7.72 2.49 -1.90
C PRO A 62 6.68 1.55 -1.27
N PHE A 63 6.28 0.53 -2.03
CA PHE A 63 5.46 -0.58 -1.58
C PHE A 63 6.37 -1.79 -1.34
N ARG A 64 6.18 -2.46 -0.20
CA ARG A 64 6.82 -3.75 0.10
C ARG A 64 5.78 -4.82 0.35
N VAL A 65 5.95 -5.98 -0.26
CA VAL A 65 5.08 -7.14 -0.02
C VAL A 65 5.48 -7.79 1.30
N GLU A 66 4.56 -7.79 2.26
CA GLU A 66 4.78 -8.40 3.57
C GLU A 66 4.26 -9.83 3.61
N VAL A 67 3.10 -10.07 2.98
CA VAL A 67 2.42 -11.37 3.00
C VAL A 67 1.87 -11.68 1.62
N MET A 68 2.07 -12.93 1.21
CA MET A 68 1.38 -13.56 0.07
C MET A 68 0.34 -14.54 0.61
N ASP A 69 -0.88 -14.49 0.07
CA ASP A 69 -1.92 -15.48 0.29
C ASP A 69 -2.08 -16.32 -0.98
N PHE A 70 -1.44 -17.49 -1.01
CA PHE A 70 -1.35 -18.36 -2.20
C PHE A 70 -0.77 -17.63 -3.42
N ASN A 71 -1.64 -17.17 -4.33
CA ASN A 71 -1.30 -16.53 -5.60
C ASN A 71 -1.71 -15.05 -5.65
N ARG A 72 -1.96 -14.42 -4.50
CA ARG A 72 -2.26 -12.99 -4.41
C ARG A 72 -1.45 -12.35 -3.29
N VAL A 73 -1.25 -11.04 -3.42
CA VAL A 73 -0.73 -10.24 -2.32
C VAL A 73 -1.76 -10.21 -1.20
N GLY A 74 -1.38 -10.67 -0.01
CA GLY A 74 -2.22 -10.64 1.18
C GLY A 74 -2.06 -9.33 1.95
N ARG A 75 -0.83 -8.81 2.01
CA ARG A 75 -0.52 -7.56 2.72
C ARG A 75 0.71 -6.87 2.18
N VAL A 76 0.66 -5.55 2.16
CA VAL A 76 1.78 -4.68 1.83
C VAL A 76 2.04 -3.69 2.95
N SER A 77 3.25 -3.17 3.02
CA SER A 77 3.58 -2.00 3.81
C SER A 77 3.98 -0.85 2.89
N LEU A 78 3.57 0.36 3.24
CA LEU A 78 4.04 1.60 2.62
C LEU A 78 4.85 2.40 3.63
N ALA A 79 5.95 3.01 3.17
CA ALA A 79 6.56 4.10 3.91
C ALA A 79 5.81 5.38 3.58
N LEU A 80 5.18 5.99 4.59
CA LEU A 80 4.60 7.31 4.44
C LEU A 80 5.75 8.33 4.33
N GLY A 81 5.70 9.22 3.32
CA GLY A 81 6.60 10.37 3.26
C GLY A 81 6.38 11.32 4.44
N ASP A 82 7.33 12.20 4.71
CA ASP A 82 7.26 13.12 5.87
C ASP A 82 5.97 13.97 5.88
N GLU A 83 5.48 14.41 4.70
CA GLU A 83 4.21 15.12 4.56
C GLU A 83 2.99 14.25 4.91
N GLN A 84 2.94 13.00 4.44
CA GLN A 84 1.85 12.09 4.80
C GLN A 84 1.88 11.73 6.29
N ARG A 85 3.07 11.54 6.88
CA ARG A 85 3.20 11.28 8.34
C ARG A 85 2.66 12.45 9.18
N ALA A 86 2.92 13.69 8.77
CA ALA A 86 2.40 14.88 9.43
C ALA A 86 0.86 14.90 9.44
N ARG A 87 0.24 14.65 8.27
CA ARG A 87 -1.23 14.64 8.13
C ARG A 87 -1.93 13.61 9.01
N TRP A 88 -1.33 12.44 9.21
CA TRP A 88 -1.85 11.38 10.08
C TRP A 88 -1.65 11.65 11.57
N GLN A 89 -0.60 12.37 11.96
CA GLN A 89 -0.39 12.79 13.35
C GLN A 89 -1.35 13.92 13.77
N GLU A 90 -1.73 14.79 12.82
CA GLU A 90 -2.70 15.86 13.07
C GLU A 90 -4.15 15.35 13.12
N ALA A 91 -4.51 14.33 12.32
CA ALA A 91 -5.85 13.73 12.33
C ALA A 91 -6.14 12.85 13.57
N GLY A 92 -5.12 12.54 14.38
CA GLY A 92 -5.22 11.76 15.61
C GLY A 92 -5.11 12.57 16.91
N SER A 93 -5.06 13.91 16.83
CA SER A 93 -5.03 14.83 17.99
C SER A 93 -6.40 15.43 18.31
#